data_AF-A0A7J3J3Y8-F1
#
_entry.id   AF-A0A7J3J3Y8-F1
#
_cell.length_a   1.000
_cell.length_b   1.000
_cell.length_c   1.000
_cell.angle_alpha   90.00
_cell.angle_beta   90.00
_cell.angle_gamma   90.00
#
_symmetry.space_group_name_H-M   'P 1'
#
loop_
_entity.id
_entity.type
_entity.pdbx_description
1 polymer ?
#
loop_
_entity_poly.entity_id
_entity_poly.type
_entity_poly.pdbx_seq_one_letter_code
_entity_poly.pdbx_strand_id
1 'polypeptide(L)' 'MKGIPILIVFFIIFLAASLLIPTPMFPGNILSSFVRNIEAEYKVWLNAVFNAVFYGVILWLVFVAISQKFEREK' A
#
# COMPACT_ATOMS: atom_id res chain seq x y z
N MET A 1 -14.85 13.09 1.47
CA MET A 1 -13.75 13.03 2.46
C MET A 1 -12.54 13.75 1.89
N LYS A 2 -12.09 14.86 2.48
CA LYS A 2 -11.00 15.70 1.93
C LYS A 2 -9.63 14.98 1.82
N GLY A 3 -9.45 13.83 2.49
CA GLY A 3 -8.20 13.06 2.47
C GLY A 3 -8.05 12.00 1.37
N ILE A 4 -9.07 11.76 0.54
CA ILE A 4 -9.00 10.75 -0.54
C ILE A 4 -7.87 11.04 -1.55
N PRO A 5 -7.65 12.28 -2.01
CA PRO A 5 -6.57 12.58 -2.96
C PRO A 5 -5.18 12.26 -2.39
N ILE A 6 -4.98 12.52 -1.10
CA ILE A 6 -3.73 12.24 -0.38
C ILE A 6 -3.44 10.74 -0.39
N LEU A 7 -4.46 9.94 -0.08
CA LEU A 7 -4.42 8.48 -0.15
C LEU A 7 -4.03 7.96 -1.54
N ILE A 8 -4.64 8.51 -2.60
CA ILE A 8 -4.36 8.11 -3.98
C ILE A 8 -2.90 8.40 -4.34
N VAL A 9 -2.40 9.59 -3.99
CA VAL A 9 -1.01 9.96 -4.25
C VAL A 9 -0.04 9.03 -3.51
N PHE A 10 -0.28 8.75 -2.23
CA PHE A 10 0.54 7.81 -1.48
C PHE A 10 0.50 6.40 -2.07
N PHE A 11 -0.69 5.92 -2.44
CA PHE A 11 -0.85 4.62 -3.07
C PHE A 11 -0.02 4.51 -4.36
N ILE A 12 -0.09 5.50 -5.24
CA ILE A 12 0.66 5.51 -6.50
C ILE A 12 2.18 5.52 -6.23
N ILE A 13 2.65 6.33 -5.28
CA ILE A 13 4.07 6.39 -4.92
C ILE A 13 4.54 5.04 -4.38
N PHE A 14 3.80 4.41 -3.47
CA PHE A 14 4.14 3.10 -2.92
C PHE A 14 4.09 1.99 -3.96
N LEU A 15 3.14 2.03 -4.89
CA LEU A 15 3.05 1.09 -6.00
C LEU A 15 4.30 1.20 -6.90
N ALA A 16 4.65 2.41 -7.32
CA ALA A 16 5.83 2.66 -8.14
C ALA A 16 7.11 2.23 -7.42
N ALA A 17 7.25 2.58 -6.14
CA ALA A 17 8.39 2.16 -5.32
C ALA A 17 8.46 0.64 -5.21
N SER A 18 7.35 -0.04 -4.94
CA SER A 18 7.35 -1.50 -4.81
C SER A 18 7.60 -2.25 -6.12
N LEU A 19 7.34 -1.63 -7.28
CA LEU A 19 7.69 -2.19 -8.60
C LEU A 19 9.18 -2.03 -8.90
N LEU A 20 9.80 -0.94 -8.45
CA LEU A 20 11.21 -0.63 -8.71
C LEU A 20 12.17 -1.36 -7.76
N ILE A 21 11.66 -1.87 -6.63
CA ILE A 21 12.48 -2.60 -5.68
C ILE A 21 12.77 -4.02 -6.23
N PRO A 22 14.05 -4.41 -6.38
CA PRO A 22 14.43 -5.67 -6.99
C PRO A 22 14.17 -6.89 -6.09
N THR A 23 13.71 -6.68 -4.86
CA THR A 23 13.44 -7.72 -3.87
C THR A 23 11.95 -7.75 -3.49
N PRO A 24 11.38 -8.95 -3.30
CA PRO A 24 9.97 -9.08 -2.96
C PRO A 24 9.71 -8.60 -1.51
N MET A 25 9.01 -7.48 -1.39
CA MET A 25 8.71 -6.82 -0.10
C MET A 25 7.52 -7.46 0.62
N PHE A 26 7.61 -7.52 1.96
CA PHE A 26 6.53 -7.98 2.84
C PHE A 26 5.43 -6.90 2.98
N PRO A 27 4.13 -7.27 3.10
CA PRO A 27 3.58 -8.63 3.06
C PRO A 27 3.23 -9.13 1.65
N GLY A 28 3.44 -8.31 0.62
CA GLY A 28 3.04 -8.63 -0.76
C GLY A 28 3.64 -9.93 -1.28
N ASN A 29 4.85 -10.28 -0.85
CA ASN A 29 5.54 -11.52 -1.21
C ASN A 29 4.82 -12.79 -0.68
N ILE A 30 4.27 -12.73 0.52
CA ILE A 30 3.50 -13.81 1.15
C ILE A 30 2.14 -13.91 0.48
N LEU A 31 1.46 -12.77 0.33
CA LEU A 31 0.13 -12.70 -0.27
C LEU A 31 0.12 -13.17 -1.72
N SER A 32 1.14 -12.79 -2.51
CA SER A 32 1.31 -13.27 -3.89
C SER A 32 1.67 -14.75 -3.99
N SER A 33 2.33 -15.31 -2.97
CA SER A 33 2.67 -16.74 -2.92
C SER A 33 1.46 -17.64 -2.66
N PHE A 34 0.39 -17.12 -2.04
CA PHE A 34 -0.86 -17.87 -1.87
C PHE A 34 -1.62 -18.10 -3.18
N VAL A 35 -1.35 -17.29 -4.21
CA VAL A 35 -2.00 -17.43 -5.51
C VAL A 35 -1.19 -18.42 -6.36
N ARG A 36 -1.64 -19.68 -6.39
CA ARG A 36 -1.04 -20.74 -7.22
C ARG A 36 -1.28 -20.46 -8.71
N ASN A 37 -0.35 -20.92 -9.56
CA ASN A 37 -0.42 -20.85 -11.03
C ASN A 37 -0.37 -19.45 -11.67
N ILE A 38 0.22 -18.45 -11.00
CA ILE A 38 0.48 -17.15 -11.60
C ILE A 38 1.88 -17.11 -12.22
N GLU A 39 2.01 -16.61 -13.45
CA GLU A 39 3.30 -16.42 -14.12
C GLU A 39 4.18 -15.42 -13.35
N ALA A 40 5.50 -15.55 -13.47
CA ALA A 40 6.45 -14.77 -12.69
C ALA A 40 6.24 -13.25 -12.83
N GLU A 41 5.88 -12.77 -14.03
CA GLU A 41 5.62 -11.35 -14.29
C GLU A 41 4.42 -10.82 -13.49
N TYR A 42 3.31 -11.55 -13.48
CA TYR A 42 2.13 -11.17 -12.72
C TYR A 42 2.37 -11.24 -11.21
N LYS A 43 3.27 -12.11 -10.71
CA LYS A 43 3.64 -12.13 -9.29
C LYS A 43 4.30 -10.83 -8.84
N VAL A 44 5.11 -10.20 -9.69
CA VAL A 44 5.73 -8.89 -9.40
C VAL A 44 4.67 -7.82 -9.24
N TRP A 45 3.71 -7.76 -10.17
CA TRP A 45 2.58 -6.84 -10.09
C TRP A 45 1.71 -7.09 -8.85
N LEU A 46 1.38 -8.35 -8.57
CA LEU A 46 0.54 -8.72 -7.44
C LEU A 46 1.20 -8.35 -6.10
N ASN A 47 2.51 -8.61 -5.98
CA ASN A 47 3.31 -8.19 -4.84
C ASN A 47 3.27 -6.67 -4.66
N ALA A 48 3.50 -5.90 -5.73
CA ALA A 48 3.50 -4.45 -5.67
C ALA A 48 2.13 -3.87 -5.29
N VAL A 49 1.04 -4.42 -5.83
CA VAL A 49 -0.34 -4.03 -5.48
C VAL A 49 -0.61 -4.31 -4.01
N PHE A 50 -0.28 -5.50 -3.52
CA PHE A 50 -0.48 -5.85 -2.12
C PHE A 50 0.30 -4.93 -1.17
N ASN A 51 1.55 -4.61 -1.50
CA ASN A 51 2.34 -3.67 -0.71
C ASN A 51 1.73 -2.26 -0.74
N ALA A 52 1.36 -1.75 -1.92
CA ALA A 52 0.74 -0.43 -2.05
C ALA A 52 -0.57 -0.33 -1.25
N VAL A 53 -1.41 -1.37 -1.27
CA VAL A 53 -2.63 -1.44 -0.45
C VAL A 53 -2.28 -1.47 1.03
N PHE A 54 -1.38 -2.37 1.44
CA PHE A 54 -1.06 -2.57 2.85
C PHE A 54 -0.47 -1.31 3.49
N TYR A 55 0.55 -0.72 2.87
CA TYR A 55 1.19 0.49 3.36
C TYR A 55 0.31 1.73 3.19
N GLY A 56 -0.49 1.79 2.12
CA GLY A 56 -1.51 2.83 1.93
C GLY A 56 -2.55 2.84 3.05
N VAL A 57 -3.04 1.67 3.47
CA VAL A 57 -3.99 1.53 4.59
C VAL A 57 -3.35 1.91 5.92
N ILE A 58 -2.11 1.49 6.19
CA ILE A 58 -1.39 1.91 7.41
C ILE A 58 -1.29 3.43 7.48
N LEU A 59 -0.86 4.06 6.39
CA LEU A 59 -0.73 5.51 6.32
C LEU A 59 -2.07 6.21 6.48
N TRP A 60 -3.14 5.67 5.88
CA TRP A 60 -4.49 6.17 6.07
C TRP A 60 -4.93 6.13 7.53
N LEU A 61 -4.71 5.02 8.23
CA LEU A 61 -5.05 4.88 9.65
C LEU A 61 -4.29 5.91 10.50
N VAL A 62 -3.02 6.13 10.21
CA VAL A 62 -2.21 7.19 10.86
C VAL A 62 -2.81 8.57 10.59
N PHE A 63 -3.15 8.87 9.33
CA PHE A 63 -3.76 10.14 8.96
C PHE A 63 -5.09 10.37 9.69
N VAL A 64 -5.96 9.36 9.73
CA VAL A 64 -7.24 9.41 10.45
C VAL A 64 -7.02 9.64 11.94
N ALA A 65 -6.09 8.91 12.57
CA ALA A 65 -5.79 9.05 13.99
C ALA A 65 -5.28 10.47 14.32
N ILE A 66 -4.40 11.02 13.47
CA ILE A 66 -3.87 12.38 13.62
C ILE A 66 -4.99 13.41 13.42
N SER A 67 -5.80 13.30 12.37
CA SER A 67 -6.93 14.23 12.14
C SER A 67 -7.92 14.21 13.31
N GLN A 68 -8.27 13.03 13.83
CA GLN A 68 -9.16 12.91 14.99
C GLN A 68 -8.55 13.51 16.26
N LYS A 69 -7.22 13.51 16.41
CA LYS A 69 -6.55 14.16 17.53
C LYS A 69 -6.68 15.68 17.42
N PHE A 70 -6.40 16.24 16.25
CA PHE A 70 -6.50 17.69 16.02
C PHE A 70 -7.94 18.23 16.14
N GLU A 71 -8.95 17.45 15.75
CA GLU A 71 -10.36 17.85 15.93
C GLU A 71 -10.78 17.85 17.41
N ARG A 72 -10.18 17.00 18.26
CA ARG A 72 -10.48 16.94 19.71
C ARG A 72 -9.77 18.01 20.53
N GLU A 73 -8.65 18.54 20.04
CA GLU A 73 -7.92 19.64 20.67
C GLU A 73 -8.46 21.03 20.27
N LYS A 74 -9.50 21.08 19.43
CA LYS A 74 -10.17 22.30 18.97
C LYS A 74 -11.45 22.58 19.76
#